data_AF-A0A430K5H8-F1
#
_entry.id   AF-A0A430K5H8-F1
#
_cell.length_a   1.000
_cell.length_b   1.000
_cell.length_c   1.000
_cell.angle_alpha   90.00
_cell.angle_beta   90.00
_cell.angle_gamma   90.00
#
_symmetry.space_group_name_H-M   'P 1'
#
loop_
_entity.id
_entity.type
_entity.pdbx_description
1 polymer ?
#
loop_
_entity_poly.entity_id
_entity_poly.type
_entity_poly.pdbx_seq_one_letter_code
_entity_poly.pdbx_strand_id
1 'polypeptide(L)' 'MLNKIIKMKQVIDSLPPKCREIIIMNKLQGVKYKDIAEHRGISVKTVESQMRIAFNKIREAFKEDYALMFLMFG' A
#
# COMPACT_ATOMS: atom_id res chain seq x y z
N MET A 1 -10.35 18.44 -1.87
CA MET A 1 -10.25 17.12 -2.54
C MET A 1 -8.85 16.80 -3.06
N LEU A 2 -8.10 17.76 -3.63
CA LEU A 2 -6.77 17.53 -4.24
C LEU A 2 -5.69 17.02 -3.25
N ASN A 3 -5.68 17.54 -2.01
CA ASN A 3 -4.65 17.22 -1.00
C ASN A 3 -4.58 15.72 -0.64
N LYS A 4 -5.71 15.01 -0.71
CA LYS A 4 -5.78 13.58 -0.36
C LYS A 4 -5.10 12.71 -1.42
N ILE A 5 -5.21 13.10 -2.69
CA ILE A 5 -4.59 12.40 -3.82
C ILE A 5 -3.07 12.56 -3.78
N ILE A 6 -2.58 13.79 -3.50
CA ILE A 6 -1.15 14.08 -3.38
C ILE A 6 -0.54 13.27 -2.23
N LYS A 7 -1.18 13.27 -1.06
CA LYS A 7 -0.72 12.49 0.10
C LYS A 7 -0.68 10.99 -0.21
N MET A 8 -1.70 10.45 -0.88
CA MET A 8 -1.70 9.03 -1.26
C MET A 8 -0.55 8.68 -2.22
N LYS A 9 -0.25 9.56 -3.18
CA LYS A 9 0.87 9.36 -4.10
C LYS A 9 2.22 9.37 -3.38
N GLN A 10 2.43 10.32 -2.46
CA GLN A 10 3.63 10.37 -1.61
C GLN A 10 3.79 9.11 -0.75
N VAL A 11 2.69 8.59 -0.20
CA VAL A 11 2.71 7.34 0.59
C VAL A 11 3.04 6.14 -0.29
N ILE A 12 2.50 6.06 -1.50
CA ILE A 12 2.84 4.99 -2.45
C ILE A 12 4.31 5.10 -2.88
N ASP A 13 4.82 6.32 -3.08
CA ASP A 13 6.23 6.56 -3.45
C ASP A 13 7.20 6.24 -2.31
N SER A 14 6.78 6.34 -1.05
CA SER A 14 7.57 5.96 0.13
C SER A 14 7.53 4.46 0.45
N LEU A 15 6.71 3.68 -0.27
CA LEU A 15 6.72 2.23 -0.15
C LEU A 15 8.03 1.64 -0.70
N PRO A 16 8.52 0.55 -0.10
CA PRO A 16 9.63 -0.20 -0.67
C PRO A 16 9.30 -0.61 -2.11
N PRO A 17 10.26 -0.59 -3.05
CA PRO A 17 10.01 -0.80 -4.47
C PRO A 17 9.27 -2.12 -4.77
N LYS A 18 9.59 -3.19 -4.03
CA LYS A 18 8.91 -4.49 -4.13
C LYS A 18 7.43 -4.42 -3.73
N CYS A 19 7.12 -3.73 -2.63
CA CYS A 19 5.74 -3.53 -2.17
C CYS A 19 4.96 -2.65 -3.15
N ARG A 20 5.61 -1.59 -3.66
CA ARG A 20 5.01 -0.63 -4.59
C ARG A 20 4.58 -1.32 -5.89
N GLU A 21 5.45 -2.12 -6.50
CA GLU A 21 5.10 -2.85 -7.72
C GLU A 21 3.91 -3.79 -7.53
N ILE A 22 3.88 -4.54 -6.43
CA ILE A 22 2.79 -5.49 -6.13
C ILE A 22 1.47 -4.74 -5.91
N ILE A 23 1.49 -3.61 -5.18
CA ILE A 23 0.33 -2.72 -5.01
C ILE A 23 -0.16 -2.21 -6.37
N ILE A 24 0.73 -1.74 -7.23
CA ILE A 24 0.37 -1.19 -8.55
C ILE A 24 -0.26 -2.29 -9.41
N MET A 25 0.38 -3.46 -9.52
CA MET A 25 -0.14 -4.58 -10.27
C MET A 25 -1.51 -5.03 -9.76
N ASN A 26 -1.70 -5.12 -8.44
CA ASN A 26 -2.98 -5.57 -7.90
C ASN A 26 -4.09 -4.52 -7.97
N LYS A 27 -3.79 -3.27 -7.58
CA LYS A 27 -4.81 -2.22 -7.39
C LYS A 27 -5.05 -1.35 -8.61
N LEU A 28 -4.01 -1.07 -9.40
CA LEU A 28 -4.16 -0.27 -10.62
C LEU A 28 -4.42 -1.15 -11.84
N GLN A 29 -3.73 -2.28 -11.95
CA GLN A 29 -3.84 -3.17 -13.11
C GLN A 29 -4.82 -4.34 -12.89
N GLY A 30 -5.32 -4.55 -11.67
CA GLY A 30 -6.28 -5.61 -11.36
C GLY A 30 -5.72 -7.03 -11.42
N VAL A 31 -4.39 -7.18 -11.43
CA VAL A 31 -3.71 -8.48 -11.54
C VAL A 31 -3.91 -9.27 -10.25
N LYS A 32 -4.24 -10.57 -10.36
CA LYS A 32 -4.47 -11.44 -9.20
C LYS A 32 -3.14 -11.80 -8.55
N TYR A 33 -3.17 -12.14 -7.26
CA TYR A 33 -1.94 -12.49 -6.53
C TYR A 33 -1.20 -13.68 -7.12
N LYS A 34 -1.91 -14.66 -7.69
CA LYS A 34 -1.32 -15.80 -8.39
C LYS A 34 -0.52 -15.37 -9.61
N ASP A 35 -1.11 -14.54 -10.46
CA ASP A 35 -0.45 -14.06 -11.68
C ASP A 35 0.75 -13.15 -11.34
N ILE A 36 0.66 -12.34 -10.27
CA ILE A 36 1.79 -11.54 -9.76
C ILE A 36 2.92 -12.46 -9.27
N ALA A 37 2.57 -13.52 -8.54
CA ALA A 37 3.52 -14.49 -8.01
C ALA A 37 4.28 -15.20 -9.14
N GLU A 38 3.55 -15.65 -10.17
CA GLU A 38 4.12 -16.27 -11.38
C GLU A 38 5.00 -15.29 -12.16
N HIS A 39 4.51 -14.07 -12.41
CA HIS A 39 5.26 -13.05 -13.16
C HIS A 39 6.57 -12.63 -12.48
N ARG A 40 6.62 -12.69 -11.13
CA ARG A 40 7.78 -12.31 -10.33
C ARG A 40 8.65 -13.50 -9.90
N GLY A 41 8.23 -14.74 -10.16
CA GLY A 41 8.91 -15.94 -9.69
C GLY A 41 8.97 -16.07 -8.15
N ILE A 42 7.95 -15.55 -7.45
CA ILE A 42 7.85 -15.63 -5.97
C ILE A 42 6.61 -16.43 -5.57
N SER A 43 6.52 -16.83 -4.30
CA SER A 43 5.32 -17.52 -3.81
C SER A 43 4.14 -16.55 -3.64
N VAL A 44 2.91 -17.05 -3.78
CA VAL A 44 1.70 -16.28 -3.47
C VAL A 44 1.72 -15.77 -2.02
N LYS A 45 2.25 -16.56 -1.08
CA LYS A 45 2.45 -16.13 0.32
C LYS A 45 3.38 -14.93 0.43
N THR A 46 4.41 -14.86 -0.42
CA THR A 46 5.30 -13.70 -0.49
C THR A 46 4.53 -12.48 -0.99
N VAL A 47 3.68 -12.63 -2.01
CA VAL A 47 2.80 -11.55 -2.49
C VAL A 47 1.86 -11.05 -1.39
N GLU A 48 1.21 -11.95 -0.65
CA GLU A 48 0.35 -11.61 0.48
C GLU A 48 1.10 -10.87 1.60
N SER A 49 2.30 -11.34 1.94
CA SER A 49 3.16 -10.71 2.95
C SER A 49 3.59 -9.30 2.53
N GLN A 50 4.00 -9.13 1.27
CA GLN A 50 4.34 -7.82 0.71
C GLN A 50 3.13 -6.88 0.69
N MET A 51 1.94 -7.39 0.37
CA MET A 51 0.70 -6.63 0.45
C MET A 51 0.36 -6.20 1.87
N ARG A 52 0.53 -7.08 2.85
CA ARG A 52 0.32 -6.74 4.27
C ARG A 52 1.28 -5.64 4.73
N ILE A 53 2.56 -5.74 4.36
CA ILE A 53 3.56 -4.70 4.67
C ILE A 53 3.18 -3.37 4.02
N ALA A 54 2.76 -3.40 2.74
CA ALA A 54 2.32 -2.21 2.03
C ALA A 54 1.12 -1.54 2.71
N PHE A 55 0.08 -2.31 3.06
CA PHE A 55 -1.08 -1.78 3.76
C PHE A 55 -0.76 -1.24 5.14
N ASN A 56 0.13 -1.90 5.90
CA ASN A 56 0.57 -1.40 7.20
C ASN A 56 1.28 -0.06 7.05
N LYS A 57 2.20 0.09 6.09
CA LYS A 57 2.87 1.37 5.83
C LYS A 57 1.90 2.46 5.41
N ILE A 58 0.97 2.15 4.52
CA ILE A 58 -0.09 3.09 4.13
C ILE A 58 -0.87 3.51 5.38
N ARG A 59 -1.31 2.54 6.18
CA ARG A 59 -2.05 2.81 7.41
C ARG A 59 -1.26 3.69 8.37
N GLU A 60 0.02 3.43 8.60
CA GLU A 60 0.87 4.25 9.46
C GLU A 60 1.02 5.68 8.95
N ALA A 61 1.24 5.88 7.66
CA ALA A 61 1.36 7.21 7.08
C ALA A 61 0.06 8.05 7.17
N PHE A 62 -1.09 7.38 7.28
CA PHE A 62 -2.38 8.04 7.57
C PHE A 62 -2.74 8.00 9.06
N LYS A 63 -2.02 7.23 9.90
CA LYS A 63 -2.31 7.08 11.33
C LYS A 63 -2.05 8.36 12.09
N GLU A 64 -1.09 9.18 11.65
CA GLU A 64 -0.90 10.53 12.19
C GLU A 64 -2.15 11.41 11.96
N ASP A 65 -2.80 11.31 10.80
CA ASP A 65 -4.06 12.04 10.56
C ASP A 65 -5.17 11.54 11.50
N TYR A 66 -5.30 10.22 11.68
CA TYR A 66 -6.32 9.65 12.58
C TYR A 66 -6.04 9.88 14.06
N ALA A 67 -4.76 9.91 14.48
CA ALA A 67 -4.36 10.18 15.85
C ALA A 67 -4.62 11.65 16.22
N LEU A 68 -4.30 12.59 15.32
CA LEU A 68 -4.70 13.99 15.44
C LEU A 68 -6.23 14.14 15.47
N MET A 69 -6.95 13.44 14.60
CA MET A 69 -8.41 13.46 14.59
C MET A 69 -9.01 12.89 15.89
N PHE A 70 -8.40 11.85 16.46
CA PHE A 70 -8.78 11.30 17.76
C PHE A 70 -8.46 12.25 18.92
N LEU A 71 -7.34 12.97 18.88
CA LEU A 71 -6.99 13.97 19.92
C LEU A 71 -7.85 15.23 19.87
N MET A 72 -8.33 15.62 18.70
CA MET A 72 -9.12 16.84 18.52
C MET A 72 -10.63 16.64 18.77
N PHE A 73 -11.11 15.39 18.71
CA PHE A 73 -12.53 15.05 18.86
C PHE A 73 -12.80 13.95 19.90
N GLY A 74 -11.76 13.49 20.60
CA GLY A 74 -11.83 12.49 21.66
C GLY A 74 -11.78 13.09 23.05
#